data_AF-A0A1H3VYI5-F1
#
_entry.id   AF-A0A1H3VYI5-F1
#
_cell.length_a   1.000
_cell.length_b   1.000
_cell.length_c   1.000
_cell.angle_alpha   90.00
_cell.angle_beta   90.00
_cell.angle_gamma   90.00
#
_symmetry.space_group_name_H-M   'P 1'
#
loop_
_entity.id
_entity.type
_entity.pdbx_description
1 polymer ?
#
loop_
_entity_poly.entity_id
_entity_poly.type
_entity_poly.pdbx_seq_one_letter_code
_entity_poly.pdbx_strand_id
1 'polypeptide(L)'
;MVSHMGVQEYATVRNQNVEILVDFIIKCSLEKLKEKGIVASFEEPLRQKEFVRSDCSDVFDHFFKVKTFSNINGNRDFEIWAQTTCYKGNKSGRPESNKTYEIRETLIESLGLRKWLLSENKSFRTVHFTVGPTEYTYGWFESAKKNAFDLSVYPIDKFDINGLFNELNELFKEAKMEFQYNSLLEEIYNSSESTLIKEFILYMQDKIISWFEQGLPSSEVADKQANLIKRIEDINKEYFDEVISKSKYGGMNIKGKVKGILWGSEPYNPMYKNTLEKVTSKAPFIPGALQTMANWDITTKKIFDKPDQCDSISDYIRYLWSREDENRLIVRRLLLRTPHKGTINYIQDLDINGITEHNLYNGKPTSEQLDNIKEKITKICEENDIFNINDLYEELTNKRARKLLSESVRSEINNGSNIKPTFYFVEDSLGDSYEIVSFNETNLERPIAYHSNFTTGKVSPYQNMKVIRLRETKVPLAIIKAKYFSEREFGRRAKEEAYVGITTKYIYNNGSFVERYKGLPLIMFVDMDEKLIPQEYFIRRLINTGWTVFFSIETLRQFLKDIAEVN
;
A
#
# COMPACT_ATOMS: atom_id res chain seq x y z
N MET A 1 13.36 -20.05 -2.88
CA MET A 1 12.48 -18.86 -2.95
C MET A 1 12.10 -18.43 -1.53
N VAL A 2 12.29 -17.16 -1.20
CA VAL A 2 12.07 -16.64 0.16
C VAL A 2 10.57 -16.67 0.47
N SER A 3 10.17 -17.31 1.56
CA SER A 3 8.77 -17.35 1.98
C SER A 3 8.26 -15.93 2.22
N HIS A 4 6.97 -15.70 2.05
CA HIS A 4 6.34 -14.39 2.27
C HIS A 4 6.59 -13.84 3.70
N MET A 5 6.92 -14.73 4.66
CA MET A 5 7.34 -14.38 6.02
C MET A 5 8.82 -14.00 6.08
N GLY A 6 9.73 -14.73 5.40
CA GLY A 6 11.14 -14.36 5.34
C GLY A 6 11.36 -13.00 4.65
N VAL A 7 10.59 -12.69 3.59
CA VAL A 7 10.65 -11.37 2.93
C VAL A 7 10.21 -10.25 3.87
N GLN A 8 9.27 -10.52 4.80
CA GLN A 8 8.83 -9.56 5.80
C GLN A 8 9.88 -9.38 6.92
N GLU A 9 10.48 -10.47 7.42
CA GLU A 9 11.53 -10.41 8.44
C GLU A 9 12.75 -9.60 7.96
N TYR A 10 13.25 -9.84 6.74
CA TYR A 10 14.36 -9.06 6.17
C TYR A 10 13.98 -7.58 5.90
N ALA A 11 12.72 -7.30 5.54
CA ALA A 11 12.26 -5.92 5.35
C ALA A 11 12.18 -5.16 6.69
N THR A 12 11.76 -5.82 7.77
CA THR A 12 11.70 -5.25 9.12
C THR A 12 13.08 -4.92 9.65
N VAL A 13 14.04 -5.86 9.57
CA VAL A 13 15.42 -5.62 10.02
C VAL A 13 16.08 -4.49 9.24
N ARG A 14 15.89 -4.45 7.92
CA ARG A 14 16.42 -3.36 7.09
C ARG A 14 15.85 -2.00 7.50
N ASN A 15 14.53 -1.89 7.66
CA ASN A 15 13.90 -0.64 8.07
C ASN A 15 14.45 -0.18 9.44
N GLN A 16 14.58 -1.10 10.40
CA GLN A 16 15.16 -0.81 11.71
C GLN A 16 16.61 -0.32 11.63
N ASN A 17 17.46 -0.97 10.84
CA ASN A 17 18.86 -0.55 10.65
C ASN A 17 18.95 0.85 10.03
N VAL A 18 18.06 1.16 9.10
CA VAL A 18 17.99 2.46 8.44
C VAL A 18 17.50 3.55 9.39
N GLU A 19 16.50 3.27 10.23
CA GLU A 19 16.05 4.21 11.26
C GLU A 19 17.19 4.55 12.23
N ILE A 20 17.90 3.53 12.74
CA ILE A 20 19.09 3.71 13.59
C ILE A 20 20.16 4.57 12.91
N LEU A 21 20.45 4.32 11.63
CA LEU A 21 21.41 5.12 10.86
C LEU A 21 20.97 6.59 10.78
N VAL A 22 19.69 6.85 10.53
CA VAL A 22 19.14 8.22 10.43
C VAL A 22 19.21 8.94 11.78
N ASP A 23 18.89 8.27 12.89
CA ASP A 23 19.06 8.84 14.23
C ASP A 23 20.49 9.30 14.50
N PHE A 24 21.46 8.44 14.16
CA PHE A 24 22.89 8.77 14.29
C PHE A 24 23.27 9.97 13.42
N ILE A 25 22.81 10.01 12.17
CA ILE A 25 23.03 11.15 11.26
C ILE A 25 22.48 12.44 11.87
N ILE A 26 21.25 12.41 12.42
CA ILE A 26 20.63 13.57 13.07
C ILE A 26 21.48 14.02 14.25
N LYS A 27 21.84 13.11 15.16
CA LYS A 27 22.65 13.41 16.34
C LYS A 27 23.96 14.08 15.98
N CYS A 28 24.77 13.48 15.10
CA CYS A 28 26.05 14.05 14.70
C CYS A 28 25.88 15.39 13.97
N SER A 29 24.78 15.57 13.22
CA SER A 29 24.47 16.87 12.58
C SER A 29 24.21 17.96 13.64
N LEU A 30 23.47 17.65 14.69
CA LEU A 30 23.17 18.59 15.77
C LEU A 30 24.41 18.95 16.59
N GLU A 31 25.30 17.99 16.84
CA GLU A 31 26.59 18.22 17.49
C GLU A 31 27.46 19.20 16.68
N LYS A 32 27.61 18.96 15.37
CA LYS A 32 28.33 19.90 14.48
C LYS A 32 27.68 21.27 14.41
N LEU A 33 26.35 21.35 14.38
CA LEU A 33 25.63 22.64 14.38
C LEU A 33 25.82 23.41 15.69
N LYS A 34 26.01 22.70 16.80
CA LYS A 34 26.35 23.28 18.10
C LYS A 34 27.78 23.83 18.11
N GLU A 35 28.74 23.08 17.59
CA GLU A 35 30.13 23.54 17.42
C GLU A 35 30.23 24.77 16.51
N LYS A 36 29.42 24.82 15.44
CA LYS A 36 29.30 25.98 14.55
C LYS A 36 28.61 27.19 15.17
N GLY A 37 28.05 27.08 16.38
CA GLY A 37 27.34 28.18 17.03
C GLY A 37 25.98 28.52 16.40
N ILE A 38 25.37 27.61 15.65
CA ILE A 38 24.01 27.77 15.08
C ILE A 38 22.97 27.27 16.10
N VAL A 39 23.21 26.10 16.66
CA VAL A 39 22.39 25.48 17.72
C VAL A 39 23.03 25.77 19.08
N ALA A 40 22.25 26.32 20.02
CA ALA A 40 22.68 26.53 21.40
C ALA A 40 22.58 25.24 22.22
N SER A 41 21.47 24.50 22.06
CA SER A 41 21.24 23.22 22.73
C SER A 41 20.21 22.40 21.94
N PHE A 42 20.22 21.09 22.13
CA PHE A 42 19.20 20.19 21.60
C PHE A 42 18.88 19.08 22.61
N GLU A 43 17.66 18.57 22.56
CA GLU A 43 17.30 17.30 23.20
C GLU A 43 17.77 16.16 22.28
N GLU A 44 18.33 15.09 22.88
CA GLU A 44 18.73 13.89 22.12
C GLU A 44 17.55 13.37 21.28
N PRO A 45 17.79 12.94 20.02
CA PRO A 45 16.73 12.37 19.18
C PRO A 45 16.01 11.22 19.86
N LEU A 46 14.69 11.37 19.96
CA LEU A 46 13.77 10.36 20.46
C LEU A 46 13.24 9.54 19.29
N ARG A 47 13.45 8.23 19.36
CA ARG A 47 12.89 7.27 18.41
C ARG A 47 11.41 7.01 18.69
N GLN A 48 10.61 6.90 17.64
CA GLN A 48 9.20 6.49 17.69
C GLN A 48 8.35 7.38 18.62
N LYS A 49 8.17 8.65 18.22
CA LYS A 49 7.34 9.63 18.94
C LYS A 49 5.87 9.53 18.51
N GLU A 50 5.01 9.19 19.45
CA GLU A 50 3.55 9.23 19.24
C GLU A 50 3.02 10.67 19.10
N PHE A 51 2.10 10.85 18.15
CA PHE A 51 1.31 12.05 17.93
C PHE A 51 -0.18 11.69 17.85
N VAL A 52 -0.90 11.96 18.93
CA VAL A 52 -2.33 11.62 19.07
C VAL A 52 -3.17 12.89 19.14
N ARG A 53 -4.22 12.94 18.30
CA ARG A 53 -5.28 13.97 18.27
C ARG A 53 -6.61 13.32 17.92
N SER A 54 -7.68 14.11 17.82
CA SER A 54 -9.03 13.61 17.55
C SER A 54 -9.17 12.92 16.19
N ASP A 55 -8.33 13.25 15.20
CA ASP A 55 -8.34 12.66 13.85
C ASP A 55 -7.00 11.98 13.46
N CYS A 56 -6.10 11.76 14.42
CA CYS A 56 -4.85 11.06 14.18
C CYS A 56 -4.31 10.30 15.39
N SER A 57 -3.66 9.17 15.10
CA SER A 57 -2.82 8.43 16.05
C SER A 57 -1.64 7.90 15.25
N ASP A 58 -0.61 8.74 15.12
CA ASP A 58 0.54 8.51 14.26
C ASP A 58 1.81 8.35 15.10
N VAL A 59 2.80 7.67 14.54
CA VAL A 59 4.13 7.53 15.16
C VAL A 59 5.15 8.07 14.18
N PHE A 60 5.95 9.02 14.64
CA PHE A 60 7.04 9.60 13.88
C PHE A 60 8.34 8.91 14.26
N ASP A 61 9.14 8.54 13.26
CA ASP A 61 10.35 7.76 13.49
C ASP A 61 11.35 8.52 14.35
N HIS A 62 11.46 9.85 14.15
CA HIS A 62 12.41 10.72 14.85
C HIS A 62 11.72 11.97 15.37
N PHE A 63 12.05 12.37 16.60
CA PHE A 63 11.64 13.64 17.18
C PHE A 63 12.76 14.24 18.01
N PHE A 64 13.00 15.54 17.85
CA PHE A 64 13.96 16.25 18.68
C PHE A 64 13.59 17.73 18.80
N LYS A 65 14.02 18.36 19.90
CA LYS A 65 13.88 19.80 20.08
C LYS A 65 15.23 20.48 19.95
N VAL A 66 15.25 21.59 19.25
CA VAL A 66 16.46 22.41 19.08
C VAL A 66 16.20 23.82 19.55
N LYS A 67 17.22 24.40 20.18
CA LYS A 67 17.29 25.82 20.51
C LYS A 67 18.41 26.46 19.72
N THR A 68 18.10 27.47 18.91
CA THR A 68 19.07 28.21 18.11
C THR A 68 19.59 29.43 18.85
N PHE A 69 20.81 29.88 18.52
CA PHE A 69 21.36 31.12 19.07
C PHE A 69 20.63 32.35 18.55
N SER A 70 20.38 32.37 17.24
CA SER A 70 19.69 33.45 16.53
C SER A 70 18.18 33.16 16.41
N ASN A 71 17.39 34.23 16.36
CA ASN A 71 15.97 34.12 16.01
C ASN A 71 15.83 33.68 14.55
N ILE A 72 15.08 32.62 14.32
CA ILE A 72 14.65 32.16 13.00
C ILE A 72 13.14 32.38 12.94
N ASN A 73 12.66 33.22 12.03
CA ASN A 73 11.22 33.55 11.90
C ASN A 73 10.57 33.90 13.26
N GLY A 74 11.25 34.70 14.08
CA GLY A 74 10.77 35.15 15.39
C GLY A 74 10.90 34.13 16.53
N ASN A 75 11.44 32.94 16.27
CA ASN A 75 11.53 31.85 17.25
C ASN A 75 12.96 31.36 17.44
N ARG A 76 13.26 30.82 18.62
CA ARG A 76 14.54 30.14 18.92
C ARG A 76 14.38 28.67 19.22
N ASP A 77 13.21 28.27 19.71
CA ASP A 77 12.93 26.89 20.10
C ASP A 77 12.06 26.25 19.00
N PHE A 78 12.49 25.09 18.51
CA PHE A 78 11.79 24.36 17.45
C PHE A 78 11.65 22.89 17.80
N GLU A 79 10.46 22.36 17.55
CA GLU A 79 10.21 20.92 17.47
C GLU A 79 10.50 20.41 16.05
N ILE A 80 11.35 19.41 15.89
CA ILE A 80 11.62 18.79 14.60
C ILE A 80 11.06 17.38 14.61
N TRP A 81 10.14 17.13 13.68
CA TRP A 81 9.45 15.86 13.50
C TRP A 81 9.91 15.23 12.19
N ALA A 82 10.44 14.01 12.23
CA ALA A 82 10.95 13.37 11.02
C ALA A 82 10.42 11.95 10.81
N GLN A 83 10.38 11.57 9.54
CA GLN A 83 10.07 10.21 9.11
C GLN A 83 11.07 9.72 8.08
N THR A 84 11.20 8.40 8.03
CA THR A 84 12.10 7.69 7.15
C THR A 84 11.29 6.82 6.20
N THR A 85 11.74 6.71 4.96
CA THR A 85 11.19 5.73 4.01
C THR A 85 12.33 4.96 3.38
N CYS A 86 12.28 3.64 3.53
CA CYS A 86 13.31 2.73 3.03
C CYS A 86 12.82 1.96 1.79
N TYR A 87 13.66 1.87 0.75
CA TYR A 87 13.40 1.09 -0.46
C TYR A 87 14.55 0.15 -0.77
N LYS A 88 14.24 -1.07 -1.24
CA LYS A 88 15.27 -2.01 -1.72
C LYS A 88 15.49 -1.87 -3.22
N GLY A 89 14.45 -1.46 -3.95
CA GLY A 89 14.38 -1.70 -5.39
C GLY A 89 14.13 -3.18 -5.67
N ASN A 90 13.80 -3.51 -6.92
CA ASN A 90 13.75 -4.90 -7.38
C ASN A 90 14.71 -5.09 -8.55
N LYS A 91 15.16 -6.33 -8.79
CA LYS A 91 16.11 -6.62 -9.88
C LYS A 91 15.58 -6.23 -11.28
N SER A 92 14.27 -6.03 -11.44
CA SER A 92 13.61 -5.78 -12.71
C SER A 92 13.44 -4.29 -13.06
N GLY A 93 13.96 -3.35 -12.26
CA GLY A 93 13.83 -1.92 -12.55
C GLY A 93 12.43 -1.34 -12.26
N ARG A 94 11.51 -2.14 -11.70
CA ARG A 94 10.11 -1.74 -11.49
C ARG A 94 9.94 -1.18 -10.08
N PRO A 95 9.13 -0.12 -9.88
CA PRO A 95 8.80 0.33 -8.53
C PRO A 95 8.13 -0.78 -7.70
N GLU A 96 8.46 -0.87 -6.41
CA GLU A 96 7.83 -1.80 -5.47
C GLU A 96 6.35 -1.45 -5.28
N SER A 97 5.42 -2.27 -5.79
CA SER A 97 3.98 -1.97 -5.80
C SER A 97 3.40 -1.69 -4.41
N ASN A 98 3.89 -2.40 -3.38
CA ASN A 98 3.45 -2.24 -1.99
C ASN A 98 3.94 -0.96 -1.32
N LYS A 99 4.98 -0.30 -1.85
CA LYS A 99 5.54 0.92 -1.24
C LYS A 99 4.68 2.15 -1.47
N THR A 100 3.80 2.15 -2.49
CA THR A 100 2.84 3.24 -2.70
C THR A 100 1.96 3.51 -1.47
N TYR A 101 1.69 2.49 -0.65
CA TYR A 101 0.87 2.63 0.56
C TYR A 101 1.61 3.42 1.65
N GLU A 102 2.81 2.98 2.03
CA GLU A 102 3.69 3.61 3.01
C GLU A 102 3.99 5.08 2.63
N ILE A 103 4.18 5.33 1.34
CA ILE A 103 4.36 6.67 0.78
C ILE A 103 3.17 7.58 1.10
N ARG A 104 1.94 7.11 0.86
CA ARG A 104 0.72 7.90 1.07
C ARG A 104 0.43 8.10 2.55
N GLU A 105 0.71 7.08 3.37
CA GLU A 105 0.60 7.11 4.83
C GLU A 105 1.50 8.23 5.38
N THR A 106 2.79 8.18 5.10
CA THR A 106 3.77 9.18 5.56
C THR A 106 3.48 10.60 5.04
N LEU A 107 2.89 10.74 3.85
CA LEU A 107 2.43 12.04 3.33
C LEU A 107 1.27 12.59 4.16
N ILE A 108 0.23 11.80 4.44
CA ILE A 108 -0.91 12.30 5.21
C ILE A 108 -0.57 12.52 6.69
N GLU A 109 0.36 11.75 7.25
CA GLU A 109 0.86 11.92 8.62
C GLU A 109 1.54 13.28 8.79
N SER A 110 2.45 13.65 7.87
CA SER A 110 3.09 14.97 7.88
C SER A 110 2.07 16.11 7.77
N LEU A 111 1.10 15.99 6.86
CA LEU A 111 0.07 17.02 6.67
C LEU A 111 -0.88 17.12 7.87
N GLY A 112 -1.24 15.99 8.49
CA GLY A 112 -2.05 15.93 9.70
C GLY A 112 -1.35 16.56 10.91
N LEU A 113 -0.08 16.23 11.13
CA LEU A 113 0.78 16.86 12.14
C LEU A 113 0.85 18.38 11.93
N ARG A 114 1.20 18.80 10.72
CA ARG A 114 1.33 20.21 10.34
C ARG A 114 0.05 21.00 10.59
N LYS A 115 -1.11 20.45 10.22
CA LYS A 115 -2.43 21.07 10.47
C LYS A 115 -2.62 21.44 11.94
N TRP A 116 -2.29 20.51 12.85
CA TRP A 116 -2.43 20.71 14.29
C TRP A 116 -1.40 21.70 14.83
N LEU A 117 -0.13 21.53 14.50
CA LEU A 117 0.95 22.39 15.01
C LEU A 117 0.81 23.85 14.53
N LEU A 118 0.35 24.07 13.29
CA LEU A 118 -0.01 25.41 12.81
C LEU A 118 -1.17 26.01 13.60
N SER A 119 -2.20 25.20 13.90
CA SER A 119 -3.37 25.65 14.68
C SER A 119 -3.04 25.97 16.13
N GLU A 120 -2.03 25.30 16.69
CA GLU A 120 -1.51 25.51 18.04
C GLU A 120 -0.43 26.61 18.10
N ASN A 121 -0.13 27.28 16.97
CA ASN A 121 0.96 28.26 16.84
C ASN A 121 2.31 27.74 17.37
N LYS A 122 2.59 26.46 17.15
CA LYS A 122 3.85 25.84 17.54
C LYS A 122 4.95 26.19 16.55
N SER A 123 6.16 26.34 17.05
CA SER A 123 7.37 26.47 16.24
C SER A 123 7.92 25.08 15.95
N PHE A 124 7.73 24.62 14.71
CA PHE A 124 8.12 23.27 14.31
C PHE A 124 8.71 23.23 12.91
N ARG A 125 9.37 22.13 12.59
CA ARG A 125 9.69 21.73 11.22
C ARG A 125 9.45 20.25 11.00
N THR A 126 9.16 19.88 9.75
CA THR A 126 9.05 18.48 9.35
C THR A 126 10.15 18.08 8.37
N VAL A 127 10.78 16.94 8.60
CA VAL A 127 11.87 16.39 7.77
C VAL A 127 11.51 15.01 7.27
N HIS A 128 11.87 14.69 6.04
CA HIS A 128 11.75 13.34 5.49
C HIS A 128 13.11 12.83 5.02
N PHE A 129 13.41 11.58 5.36
CA PHE A 129 14.60 10.88 4.90
C PHE A 129 14.20 9.74 3.97
N THR A 130 14.73 9.74 2.76
CA THR A 130 14.68 8.57 1.87
C THR A 130 15.99 7.82 1.96
N VAL A 131 15.93 6.50 2.16
CA VAL A 131 17.11 5.62 2.09
C VAL A 131 16.78 4.46 1.15
N GLY A 132 17.19 4.59 -0.10
CA GLY A 132 16.74 3.71 -1.15
C GLY A 132 17.21 4.20 -2.52
N PRO A 133 17.34 3.30 -3.51
CA PRO A 133 17.71 3.70 -4.85
C PRO A 133 16.55 4.49 -5.50
N THR A 134 16.85 5.74 -5.89
CA THR A 134 15.92 6.74 -6.46
C THR A 134 15.25 6.24 -7.74
N GLU A 135 15.97 5.48 -8.56
CA GLU A 135 15.51 4.90 -9.83
C GLU A 135 14.34 3.91 -9.67
N TYR A 136 14.14 3.35 -8.48
CA TYR A 136 13.01 2.44 -8.18
C TYR A 136 11.86 3.14 -7.46
N THR A 137 11.95 4.45 -7.24
CA THR A 137 10.83 5.24 -6.72
C THR A 137 9.87 5.61 -7.85
N TYR A 138 8.60 5.85 -7.51
CA TYR A 138 7.68 6.43 -8.48
C TYR A 138 8.15 7.85 -8.84
N GLY A 139 8.17 8.23 -10.12
CA GLY A 139 8.69 9.54 -10.55
C GLY A 139 7.99 10.77 -9.96
N TRP A 140 6.85 10.60 -9.29
CA TRP A 140 6.14 11.65 -8.57
C TRP A 140 6.46 11.72 -7.07
N PHE A 141 7.15 10.72 -6.52
CA PHE A 141 7.33 10.55 -5.08
C PHE A 141 8.19 11.66 -4.47
N GLU A 142 9.34 11.94 -5.08
CA GLU A 142 10.24 13.00 -4.63
C GLU A 142 9.54 14.36 -4.60
N SER A 143 8.85 14.70 -5.69
CA SER A 143 8.07 15.93 -5.78
C SER A 143 6.97 16.00 -4.71
N ALA A 144 6.25 14.90 -4.46
CA ALA A 144 5.21 14.88 -3.44
C ALA A 144 5.78 15.10 -2.02
N LYS A 145 6.92 14.47 -1.69
CA LYS A 145 7.59 14.62 -0.39
C LYS A 145 8.16 16.02 -0.18
N LYS A 146 8.86 16.57 -1.18
CA LYS A 146 9.36 17.96 -1.16
C LYS A 146 8.26 19.00 -0.96
N ASN A 147 7.02 18.69 -1.33
CA ASN A 147 5.87 19.56 -1.14
C ASN A 147 5.05 19.24 0.12
N ALA A 148 5.39 18.20 0.89
CA ALA A 148 4.69 17.81 2.12
C ALA A 148 5.55 17.92 3.40
N PHE A 149 6.87 18.10 3.26
CA PHE A 149 7.82 18.31 4.35
C PHE A 149 8.60 19.62 4.13
N ASP A 150 9.17 20.19 5.20
CA ASP A 150 10.04 21.37 5.07
C ASP A 150 11.41 21.02 4.47
N LEU A 151 11.89 19.81 4.77
CA LEU A 151 13.07 19.22 4.16
C LEU A 151 12.75 17.78 3.74
N SER A 152 13.12 17.40 2.52
CA SER A 152 13.13 16.00 2.09
C SER A 152 14.49 15.66 1.53
N VAL A 153 15.18 14.72 2.17
CA VAL A 153 16.55 14.32 1.86
C VAL A 153 16.53 13.01 1.10
N TYR A 154 17.18 13.00 -0.06
CA TYR A 154 17.30 11.84 -0.96
C TYR A 154 18.77 11.52 -1.17
N PRO A 155 19.14 10.23 -1.28
CA PRO A 155 20.48 9.88 -1.72
C PRO A 155 20.63 10.32 -3.18
N ILE A 156 21.85 10.69 -3.55
CA ILE A 156 22.21 10.92 -4.95
C ILE A 156 22.51 9.58 -5.64
N ASP A 157 22.24 9.52 -6.94
CA ASP A 157 22.33 8.32 -7.80
C ASP A 157 23.73 7.64 -7.82
N LYS A 158 24.74 8.25 -7.18
CA LYS A 158 26.09 7.69 -7.07
C LYS A 158 26.25 6.64 -5.96
N PHE A 159 25.32 6.52 -5.02
CA PHE A 159 25.46 5.60 -3.90
C PHE A 159 25.01 4.18 -4.29
N ASP A 160 25.87 3.18 -4.08
CA ASP A 160 25.44 1.77 -4.10
C ASP A 160 24.61 1.48 -2.85
N ILE A 161 23.30 1.70 -2.96
CA ILE A 161 22.37 1.49 -1.85
C ILE A 161 22.28 0.02 -1.43
N ASN A 162 22.48 -0.93 -2.35
CA ASN A 162 22.52 -2.34 -1.98
C ASN A 162 23.79 -2.66 -1.18
N GLY A 163 24.93 -2.11 -1.60
CA GLY A 163 26.18 -2.11 -0.83
C GLY A 163 25.99 -1.54 0.57
N LEU A 164 25.35 -0.36 0.69
CA LEU A 164 25.04 0.26 1.97
C LEU A 164 24.23 -0.65 2.89
N PHE A 165 23.16 -1.29 2.38
CA PHE A 165 22.37 -2.21 3.20
C PHE A 165 23.15 -3.44 3.64
N ASN A 166 24.02 -3.99 2.78
CA ASN A 166 24.86 -5.12 3.13
C ASN A 166 25.89 -4.74 4.20
N GLU A 167 26.56 -3.59 4.06
CA GLU A 167 27.50 -3.08 5.06
C GLU A 167 26.81 -2.84 6.41
N LEU A 168 25.63 -2.21 6.42
CA LEU A 168 24.87 -2.01 7.67
C LEU A 168 24.49 -3.34 8.33
N ASN A 169 24.07 -4.33 7.53
CA ASN A 169 23.68 -5.63 8.05
C ASN A 169 24.86 -6.38 8.67
N GLU A 170 26.04 -6.34 8.04
CA GLU A 170 27.24 -6.95 8.63
C GLU A 170 27.74 -6.17 9.84
N LEU A 171 27.71 -4.82 9.81
CA LEU A 171 28.09 -3.97 10.95
C LEU A 171 27.24 -4.30 12.18
N PHE A 172 25.93 -4.46 12.01
CA PHE A 172 24.98 -4.65 13.10
C PHE A 172 24.70 -6.10 13.47
N LYS A 173 25.35 -7.05 12.81
CA LYS A 173 25.10 -8.49 12.96
C LYS A 173 25.17 -9.00 14.41
N GLU A 174 26.11 -8.48 15.18
CA GLU A 174 26.37 -8.89 16.56
C GLU A 174 25.80 -7.89 17.60
N ALA A 175 25.24 -6.76 17.15
CA ALA A 175 24.64 -5.77 18.02
C ALA A 175 23.32 -6.29 18.60
N LYS A 176 23.15 -6.19 19.93
CA LYS A 176 21.97 -6.67 20.66
C LYS A 176 21.27 -5.56 21.45
N MET A 177 21.95 -4.44 21.69
CA MET A 177 21.46 -3.32 22.49
C MET A 177 21.68 -1.99 21.75
N GLU A 178 20.78 -1.03 21.95
CA GLU A 178 20.77 0.27 21.25
C GLU A 178 22.12 1.01 21.29
N PHE A 179 22.77 1.08 22.46
CA PHE A 179 24.05 1.78 22.58
C PHE A 179 25.16 1.16 21.72
N GLN A 180 25.11 -0.17 21.47
CA GLN A 180 26.11 -0.86 20.65
C GLN A 180 26.03 -0.42 19.19
N TYR A 181 24.82 -0.23 18.66
CA TYR A 181 24.65 0.27 17.30
C TYR A 181 25.25 1.66 17.13
N ASN A 182 25.00 2.55 18.10
CA ASN A 182 25.56 3.91 18.09
C ASN A 182 27.09 3.90 18.20
N SER A 183 27.68 3.09 19.08
CA SER A 183 29.14 2.98 19.20
C SER A 183 29.79 2.49 17.90
N LEU A 184 29.18 1.50 17.23
CA LEU A 184 29.68 0.99 15.95
C LEU A 184 29.63 2.05 14.84
N LEU A 185 28.54 2.83 14.77
CA LEU A 185 28.44 3.94 13.82
C LEU A 185 29.44 5.07 14.15
N GLU A 186 29.68 5.33 15.42
CA GLU A 186 30.67 6.32 15.88
C GLU A 186 32.11 5.92 15.51
N GLU A 187 32.46 4.64 15.65
CA GLU A 187 33.75 4.09 15.17
C GLU A 187 33.91 4.28 13.65
N ILE A 188 32.87 3.95 12.87
CA ILE A 188 32.89 4.15 11.40
C ILE A 188 33.00 5.63 11.04
N TYR A 189 32.27 6.50 11.73
CA TYR A 189 32.26 7.94 11.48
C TYR A 189 33.63 8.59 11.79
N ASN A 190 34.28 8.16 12.87
CA ASN A 190 35.58 8.69 13.32
C ASN A 190 36.79 7.99 12.66
N SER A 191 36.59 6.83 12.01
CA SER A 191 37.65 6.10 11.30
C SER A 191 38.31 6.96 10.23
N SER A 192 39.60 6.75 9.96
CA SER A 192 40.28 7.36 8.80
C SER A 192 39.89 6.73 7.47
N GLU A 193 39.32 5.52 7.48
CA GLU A 193 38.87 4.82 6.28
C GLU A 193 37.55 5.42 5.75
N SER A 194 37.40 5.49 4.43
CA SER A 194 36.16 5.92 3.78
C SER A 194 35.34 4.68 3.43
N THR A 195 34.26 4.46 4.18
CA THR A 195 33.27 3.41 3.91
C THR A 195 32.01 4.00 3.27
N LEU A 196 31.19 3.17 2.62
CA LEU A 196 29.92 3.66 2.05
C LEU A 196 29.00 4.22 3.15
N ILE A 197 28.96 3.58 4.32
CA ILE A 197 28.23 4.08 5.49
C ILE A 197 28.69 5.50 5.85
N LYS A 198 30.01 5.72 5.98
CA LYS A 198 30.55 7.03 6.35
C LYS A 198 30.25 8.10 5.30
N GLU A 199 30.46 7.79 4.02
CA GLU A 199 30.16 8.71 2.93
C GLU A 199 28.68 9.08 2.88
N PHE A 200 27.80 8.11 3.13
CA PHE A 200 26.36 8.34 3.23
C PHE A 200 26.01 9.25 4.42
N ILE A 201 26.58 8.99 5.61
CA ILE A 201 26.37 9.81 6.81
C ILE A 201 26.75 11.27 6.54
N LEU A 202 27.95 11.50 6.01
CA LEU A 202 28.46 12.85 5.73
C LEU A 202 27.59 13.57 4.70
N TYR A 203 27.19 12.89 3.63
CA TYR A 203 26.31 13.46 2.62
C TYR A 203 24.96 13.92 3.20
N MET A 204 24.31 13.07 4.00
CA MET A 204 23.00 13.39 4.58
C MET A 204 23.12 14.49 5.65
N GLN A 205 24.20 14.46 6.44
CA GLN A 205 24.53 15.49 7.41
C GLN A 205 24.73 16.86 6.76
N ASP A 206 25.44 16.94 5.64
CA ASP A 206 25.62 18.20 4.90
C ASP A 206 24.29 18.82 4.46
N LYS A 207 23.30 17.99 4.10
CA LYS A 207 21.95 18.47 3.76
C LYS A 207 21.22 19.05 4.96
N ILE A 208 21.30 18.42 6.13
CA ILE A 208 20.70 18.92 7.37
C ILE A 208 21.39 20.23 7.77
N ILE A 209 22.72 20.25 7.80
CA ILE A 209 23.51 21.42 8.19
C ILE A 209 23.19 22.61 7.28
N SER A 210 23.18 22.41 5.96
CA SER A 210 22.87 23.47 5.01
C SER A 210 21.45 24.02 5.21
N TRP A 211 20.49 23.17 5.52
CA TRP A 211 19.11 23.61 5.81
C TRP A 211 19.01 24.44 7.09
N PHE A 212 19.78 24.12 8.14
CA PHE A 212 19.90 24.96 9.33
C PHE A 212 20.59 26.31 9.03
N GLU A 213 21.66 26.31 8.22
CA GLU A 213 22.37 27.52 7.80
C GLU A 213 21.48 28.45 6.97
N GLN A 214 20.51 27.91 6.22
CA GLN A 214 19.48 28.66 5.49
C GLN A 214 18.36 29.21 6.39
N GLY A 215 18.43 28.98 7.71
CA GLY A 215 17.42 29.44 8.65
C GLY A 215 16.16 28.57 8.66
N LEU A 216 16.30 27.25 8.48
CA LEU A 216 15.20 26.29 8.55
C LEU A 216 13.99 26.74 7.69
N PRO A 217 14.12 26.91 6.37
CA PRO A 217 13.00 27.30 5.53
C PRO A 217 11.83 26.30 5.67
N SER A 218 10.59 26.81 5.67
CA SER A 218 9.38 25.99 5.67
C SER A 218 8.80 25.82 4.26
N SER A 219 7.99 24.79 4.06
CA SER A 219 7.31 24.52 2.79
C SER A 219 5.94 25.21 2.71
N GLU A 220 5.83 26.26 1.90
CA GLU A 220 4.57 27.00 1.68
C GLU A 220 3.47 26.08 1.12
N VAL A 221 3.82 25.13 0.25
CA VAL A 221 2.86 24.16 -0.32
C VAL A 221 2.38 23.18 0.74
N ALA A 222 3.25 22.77 1.68
CA ALA A 222 2.83 21.94 2.81
C ALA A 222 1.87 22.69 3.73
N ASP A 223 2.12 23.98 4.01
CA ASP A 223 1.23 24.82 4.79
C ASP A 223 -0.15 24.99 4.11
N LYS A 224 -0.18 25.19 2.79
CA LYS A 224 -1.42 25.25 2.01
C LYS A 224 -2.20 23.94 2.05
N GLN A 225 -1.53 22.79 1.99
CA GLN A 225 -2.17 21.48 2.12
C GLN A 225 -2.73 21.25 3.53
N ALA A 226 -1.99 21.62 4.57
CA ALA A 226 -2.46 21.51 5.95
C ALA A 226 -3.67 22.43 6.21
N ASN A 227 -3.62 23.66 5.72
CA ASN A 227 -4.74 24.61 5.78
C ASN A 227 -5.97 24.11 5.00
N LEU A 228 -5.77 23.38 3.89
CA LEU A 228 -6.84 22.71 3.18
C LEU A 228 -7.53 21.66 4.07
N ILE A 229 -6.77 20.80 4.76
CA ILE A 229 -7.34 19.80 5.69
C ILE A 229 -8.12 20.49 6.80
N LYS A 230 -7.57 21.56 7.39
CA LYS A 230 -8.27 22.36 8.41
C LYS A 230 -9.59 22.94 7.89
N ARG A 231 -9.60 23.50 6.68
CA ARG A 231 -10.81 24.02 6.05
C ARG A 231 -11.87 22.94 5.86
N ILE A 232 -11.46 21.73 5.44
CA ILE A 232 -12.38 20.59 5.27
C ILE A 232 -12.96 20.16 6.63
N GLU A 233 -12.11 20.08 7.66
CA GLU A 233 -12.54 19.77 9.03
C GLU A 233 -13.57 20.78 9.54
N ASP A 234 -13.33 22.08 9.33
CA ASP A 234 -14.27 23.14 9.74
C ASP A 234 -15.63 23.03 9.02
N ILE A 235 -15.64 22.66 7.74
CA ILE A 235 -16.88 22.44 6.95
C ILE A 235 -17.64 21.21 7.45
N ASN A 236 -16.93 20.15 7.85
CA ASN A 236 -17.53 18.85 8.15
C ASN A 236 -17.80 18.61 9.65
N LYS A 237 -17.63 19.63 10.51
CA LYS A 237 -17.77 19.51 11.97
C LYS A 237 -19.08 18.84 12.42
N GLU A 238 -20.18 19.24 11.81
CA GLU A 238 -21.52 18.73 12.15
C GLU A 238 -21.78 17.31 11.63
N TYR A 239 -21.03 16.86 10.63
CA TYR A 239 -21.18 15.53 10.02
C TYR A 239 -20.50 14.41 10.84
N PHE A 240 -19.57 14.74 11.74
CA PHE A 240 -18.81 13.72 12.47
C PHE A 240 -19.68 12.84 13.35
N ASP A 241 -20.51 13.44 14.21
CA ASP A 241 -21.18 12.69 15.27
C ASP A 241 -22.19 11.69 14.70
N GLU A 242 -22.87 12.05 13.61
CA GLU A 242 -23.77 11.15 12.90
C GLU A 242 -23.03 9.94 12.33
N VAL A 243 -21.91 10.15 11.62
CA VAL A 243 -21.14 9.05 11.01
C VAL A 243 -20.48 8.17 12.07
N ILE A 244 -19.92 8.78 13.12
CA ILE A 244 -19.33 8.06 14.25
C ILE A 244 -20.38 7.22 14.98
N SER A 245 -21.60 7.73 15.15
CA SER A 245 -22.70 6.94 15.69
C SER A 245 -23.02 5.75 14.79
N LYS A 246 -23.11 5.97 13.47
CA LYS A 246 -23.39 4.90 12.49
C LYS A 246 -22.28 3.85 12.44
N SER A 247 -21.02 4.22 12.64
CA SER A 247 -19.90 3.26 12.60
C SER A 247 -19.88 2.28 13.77
N LYS A 248 -20.57 2.58 14.87
CA LYS A 248 -20.66 1.68 16.04
C LYS A 248 -21.46 0.41 15.77
N TYR A 249 -22.25 0.39 14.69
CA TYR A 249 -22.96 -0.79 14.22
C TYR A 249 -22.12 -1.68 13.29
N GLY A 250 -20.85 -1.35 13.08
CA GLY A 250 -19.96 -2.05 12.17
C GLY A 250 -20.36 -1.88 10.70
N GLY A 251 -19.81 -2.75 9.85
CA GLY A 251 -20.12 -2.79 8.42
C GLY A 251 -21.10 -3.92 8.09
N MET A 252 -21.53 -3.99 6.83
CA MET A 252 -22.50 -5.00 6.36
C MET A 252 -21.93 -6.42 6.22
N ASN A 253 -20.62 -6.61 6.42
CA ASN A 253 -19.87 -7.84 6.19
C ASN A 253 -20.18 -8.51 4.84
N ILE A 254 -20.27 -7.72 3.77
CA ILE A 254 -20.64 -8.22 2.44
C ILE A 254 -19.63 -9.26 1.97
N LYS A 255 -18.33 -8.97 2.11
CA LYS A 255 -17.27 -9.92 1.73
C LYS A 255 -17.36 -11.23 2.52
N GLY A 256 -17.64 -11.17 3.83
CA GLY A 256 -17.79 -12.36 4.67
C GLY A 256 -19.02 -13.18 4.28
N LYS A 257 -20.16 -12.54 4.01
CA LYS A 257 -21.42 -13.20 3.60
C LYS A 257 -21.30 -13.87 2.22
N VAL A 258 -20.74 -13.17 1.23
CA VAL A 258 -20.47 -13.74 -0.11
C VAL A 258 -19.54 -14.94 -0.02
N LYS A 259 -18.51 -14.86 0.83
CA LYS A 259 -17.62 -16.00 1.12
C LYS A 259 -18.40 -17.15 1.79
N GLY A 260 -19.24 -16.87 2.77
CA GLY A 260 -20.06 -17.89 3.44
C GLY A 260 -20.91 -18.68 2.46
N ILE A 261 -21.56 -17.99 1.51
CA ILE A 261 -22.38 -18.63 0.47
C ILE A 261 -21.54 -19.54 -0.42
N LEU A 262 -20.34 -19.09 -0.80
CA LEU A 262 -19.42 -19.93 -1.58
C LEU A 262 -19.06 -21.25 -0.88
N TRP A 263 -19.04 -21.26 0.46
CA TRP A 263 -18.78 -22.45 1.27
C TRP A 263 -20.05 -23.19 1.71
N GLY A 264 -21.20 -22.93 1.07
CA GLY A 264 -22.44 -23.67 1.27
C GLY A 264 -23.41 -23.06 2.28
N SER A 265 -23.19 -21.82 2.74
CA SER A 265 -24.21 -21.11 3.53
C SER A 265 -25.38 -20.70 2.64
N GLU A 266 -26.61 -20.80 3.13
CA GLU A 266 -27.77 -20.35 2.35
C GLU A 266 -27.80 -18.81 2.22
N PRO A 267 -28.07 -18.28 1.02
CA PRO A 267 -28.20 -16.84 0.82
C PRO A 267 -29.54 -16.35 1.39
N TYR A 268 -29.51 -15.59 2.48
CA TYR A 268 -30.73 -14.95 3.03
C TYR A 268 -31.21 -13.74 2.19
N ASN A 269 -30.32 -13.11 1.42
CA ASN A 269 -30.63 -11.95 0.56
C ASN A 269 -30.19 -12.23 -0.89
N PRO A 270 -31.09 -12.11 -1.89
CA PRO A 270 -30.79 -12.33 -3.31
C PRO A 270 -29.58 -11.52 -3.83
N MET A 271 -29.32 -10.33 -3.29
CA MET A 271 -28.20 -9.48 -3.71
C MET A 271 -26.84 -10.12 -3.43
N TYR A 272 -26.70 -10.89 -2.34
CA TYR A 272 -25.44 -11.62 -2.09
C TYR A 272 -25.22 -12.74 -3.10
N LYS A 273 -26.29 -13.37 -3.58
CA LYS A 273 -26.21 -14.38 -4.64
C LYS A 273 -25.79 -13.75 -5.96
N ASN A 274 -26.43 -12.64 -6.37
CA ASN A 274 -26.04 -11.90 -7.58
C ASN A 274 -24.59 -11.41 -7.51
N THR A 275 -24.17 -10.92 -6.34
CA THR A 275 -22.78 -10.53 -6.09
C THR A 275 -21.83 -11.71 -6.27
N LEU A 276 -22.18 -12.88 -5.76
CA LEU A 276 -21.38 -14.10 -5.91
C LEU A 276 -21.26 -14.50 -7.39
N GLU A 277 -22.35 -14.47 -8.16
CA GLU A 277 -22.36 -14.77 -9.60
C GLU A 277 -21.45 -13.82 -10.40
N LYS A 278 -21.44 -12.53 -10.06
CA LYS A 278 -20.49 -11.56 -10.63
C LYS A 278 -19.04 -11.83 -10.23
N VAL A 279 -18.81 -12.28 -8.99
CA VAL A 279 -17.46 -12.65 -8.52
C VAL A 279 -16.95 -13.89 -9.26
N THR A 280 -17.76 -14.95 -9.37
CA THR A 280 -17.36 -16.21 -10.01
C THR A 280 -17.20 -16.08 -11.52
N SER A 281 -18.00 -15.25 -12.18
CA SER A 281 -17.84 -14.95 -13.61
C SER A 281 -16.53 -14.21 -13.93
N LYS A 282 -16.09 -13.29 -13.05
CA LYS A 282 -14.81 -12.58 -13.21
C LYS A 282 -13.60 -13.37 -12.75
N ALA A 283 -13.79 -14.38 -11.91
CA ALA A 283 -12.75 -15.25 -11.38
C ALA A 283 -13.09 -16.73 -11.64
N PRO A 284 -13.04 -17.20 -12.90
CA PRO A 284 -13.47 -18.55 -13.29
C PRO A 284 -12.66 -19.66 -12.61
N PHE A 285 -11.47 -19.35 -12.08
CA PHE A 285 -10.70 -20.26 -11.24
C PHE A 285 -11.46 -20.76 -10.00
N ILE A 286 -12.24 -19.88 -9.34
CA ILE A 286 -12.92 -20.19 -8.07
C ILE A 286 -13.91 -21.36 -8.23
N PRO A 287 -14.92 -21.27 -9.13
CA PRO A 287 -15.89 -22.36 -9.28
C PRO A 287 -15.23 -23.67 -9.72
N GLY A 288 -14.29 -23.61 -10.68
CA GLY A 288 -13.56 -24.79 -11.14
C GLY A 288 -12.77 -25.47 -10.01
N ALA A 289 -12.05 -24.69 -9.21
CA ALA A 289 -11.29 -25.21 -8.08
C ALA A 289 -12.18 -25.85 -7.01
N LEU A 290 -13.35 -25.27 -6.70
CA LEU A 290 -14.31 -25.85 -5.76
C LEU A 290 -14.86 -27.19 -6.26
N GLN A 291 -15.21 -27.27 -7.54
CA GLN A 291 -15.68 -28.51 -8.17
C GLN A 291 -14.59 -29.60 -8.14
N THR A 292 -13.34 -29.24 -8.48
CA THR A 292 -12.19 -30.15 -8.38
C THR A 292 -11.98 -30.61 -6.94
N MET A 293 -12.08 -29.73 -5.94
CA MET A 293 -11.91 -30.11 -4.53
C MET A 293 -13.03 -31.00 -4.01
N ALA A 294 -14.27 -30.83 -4.49
CA ALA A 294 -15.39 -31.69 -4.13
C ALA A 294 -15.21 -33.12 -4.68
N ASN A 295 -14.66 -33.25 -5.89
CA ASN A 295 -14.45 -34.52 -6.59
C ASN A 295 -12.96 -34.84 -6.78
N TRP A 296 -12.15 -34.61 -5.73
CA TRP A 296 -10.68 -34.57 -5.82
C TRP A 296 -10.10 -35.80 -6.53
N ASP A 297 -10.35 -37.00 -6.01
CA ASP A 297 -9.70 -38.23 -6.48
C ASP A 297 -10.07 -38.58 -7.92
N ILE A 298 -11.26 -38.21 -8.39
CA ILE A 298 -11.73 -38.46 -9.76
C ILE A 298 -11.15 -37.40 -10.70
N THR A 299 -11.21 -36.14 -10.29
CA THR A 299 -10.89 -35.00 -11.14
C THR A 299 -9.38 -34.88 -11.35
N THR A 300 -8.57 -35.06 -10.31
CA THR A 300 -7.11 -34.90 -10.41
C THR A 300 -6.46 -36.02 -11.23
N LYS A 301 -6.96 -37.26 -11.13
CA LYS A 301 -6.54 -38.36 -12.01
C LYS A 301 -6.72 -38.02 -13.48
N LYS A 302 -7.84 -37.38 -13.84
CA LYS A 302 -8.12 -36.94 -15.22
C LYS A 302 -7.27 -35.73 -15.64
N ILE A 303 -7.11 -34.76 -14.75
CA ILE A 303 -6.37 -33.51 -15.04
C ILE A 303 -4.87 -33.78 -15.24
N PHE A 304 -4.30 -34.61 -14.38
CA PHE A 304 -2.87 -34.91 -14.32
C PHE A 304 -2.52 -36.25 -14.95
N ASP A 305 -3.40 -36.80 -15.80
CA ASP A 305 -3.07 -38.03 -16.50
C ASP A 305 -1.89 -37.80 -17.46
N LYS A 306 -0.98 -38.78 -17.49
CA LYS A 306 0.26 -38.70 -18.27
C LYS A 306 -0.03 -39.04 -19.74
N PRO A 307 0.32 -38.17 -20.71
CA PRO A 307 0.28 -38.54 -22.13
C PRO A 307 1.38 -39.52 -22.49
N ASP A 308 1.10 -40.41 -23.45
CA ASP A 308 2.06 -41.39 -23.97
C ASP A 308 3.35 -40.76 -24.53
N GLN A 309 3.31 -39.48 -24.92
CA GLN A 309 4.40 -38.74 -25.56
C GLN A 309 5.29 -37.97 -24.57
N CYS A 310 5.07 -38.10 -23.26
CA CYS A 310 5.87 -37.41 -22.24
C CYS A 310 6.92 -38.35 -21.63
N ASP A 311 8.19 -38.21 -22.06
CA ASP A 311 9.27 -39.09 -21.60
C ASP A 311 10.10 -38.50 -20.44
N SER A 312 10.07 -37.18 -20.27
CA SER A 312 10.77 -36.49 -19.18
C SER A 312 9.84 -35.67 -18.30
N ILE A 313 10.31 -35.34 -17.09
CA ILE A 313 9.61 -34.40 -16.19
C ILE A 313 9.44 -33.03 -16.87
N SER A 314 10.42 -32.62 -17.69
CA SER A 314 10.41 -31.36 -18.44
C SER A 314 9.29 -31.34 -19.49
N ASP A 315 9.11 -32.44 -20.23
CA ASP A 315 8.03 -32.58 -21.22
C ASP A 315 6.66 -32.61 -20.55
N TYR A 316 6.57 -33.30 -19.41
CA TYR A 316 5.35 -33.38 -18.64
C TYR A 316 4.94 -32.01 -18.07
N ILE A 317 5.88 -31.24 -17.52
CA ILE A 317 5.65 -29.85 -17.09
C ILE A 317 5.18 -28.99 -18.26
N ARG A 318 5.85 -29.10 -19.42
CA ARG A 318 5.49 -28.34 -20.64
C ARG A 318 4.08 -28.69 -21.09
N TYR A 319 3.72 -29.97 -21.13
CA TYR A 319 2.38 -30.45 -21.47
C TYR A 319 1.33 -29.87 -20.52
N LEU A 320 1.51 -30.04 -19.22
CA LEU A 320 0.57 -29.55 -18.21
C LEU A 320 0.40 -28.03 -18.25
N TRP A 321 1.48 -27.27 -18.48
CA TRP A 321 1.42 -25.82 -18.56
C TRP A 321 0.71 -25.30 -19.83
N SER A 322 0.87 -26.04 -20.94
CA SER A 322 0.35 -25.69 -22.27
C SER A 322 -1.13 -26.01 -22.46
N ARG A 323 -1.79 -26.59 -21.45
CA ARG A 323 -3.22 -26.88 -21.49
C ARG A 323 -4.06 -25.62 -21.73
N GLU A 324 -5.02 -25.71 -22.65
CA GLU A 324 -5.95 -24.62 -22.95
C GLU A 324 -7.33 -24.78 -22.30
N ASP A 325 -7.62 -25.95 -21.72
CA ASP A 325 -8.92 -26.26 -21.10
C ASP A 325 -9.20 -25.51 -19.79
N GLU A 326 -10.42 -25.70 -19.27
CA GLU A 326 -10.92 -25.03 -18.06
C GLU A 326 -10.08 -25.28 -16.79
N ASN A 327 -9.36 -26.39 -16.71
CA ASN A 327 -8.53 -26.74 -15.56
C ASN A 327 -7.14 -26.10 -15.60
N ARG A 328 -6.77 -25.42 -16.69
CA ARG A 328 -5.42 -24.82 -16.84
C ARG A 328 -5.02 -23.93 -15.67
N LEU A 329 -5.98 -23.20 -15.08
CA LEU A 329 -5.73 -22.30 -13.95
C LEU A 329 -5.39 -23.09 -12.67
N ILE A 330 -5.98 -24.27 -12.50
CA ILE A 330 -5.73 -25.19 -11.38
C ILE A 330 -4.35 -25.83 -11.57
N VAL A 331 -4.08 -26.36 -12.76
CA VAL A 331 -2.83 -27.03 -13.11
C VAL A 331 -1.62 -26.12 -12.89
N ARG A 332 -1.63 -24.92 -13.48
CA ARG A 332 -0.53 -23.94 -13.33
C ARG A 332 -0.31 -23.54 -11.87
N ARG A 333 -1.40 -23.40 -11.11
CA ARG A 333 -1.34 -23.04 -9.68
C ARG A 333 -0.76 -24.14 -8.81
N LEU A 334 -1.00 -25.41 -9.13
CA LEU A 334 -0.45 -26.54 -8.41
C LEU A 334 0.99 -26.80 -8.82
N LEU A 335 1.31 -26.77 -10.12
CA LEU A 335 2.68 -26.93 -10.63
C LEU A 335 3.70 -26.00 -9.99
N LEU A 336 3.33 -24.74 -9.74
CA LEU A 336 4.24 -23.79 -9.09
C LEU A 336 4.38 -23.99 -7.58
N ARG A 337 3.53 -24.80 -6.94
CA ARG A 337 3.40 -24.84 -5.47
C ARG A 337 3.68 -26.20 -4.86
N THR A 338 3.20 -27.27 -5.49
CA THR A 338 3.35 -28.63 -4.97
C THR A 338 4.81 -29.07 -4.87
N PRO A 339 5.74 -28.67 -5.77
CA PRO A 339 7.14 -29.05 -5.64
C PRO A 339 7.83 -28.51 -4.38
N HIS A 340 7.30 -27.46 -3.76
CA HIS A 340 7.92 -26.87 -2.59
C HIS A 340 7.59 -27.63 -1.31
N LYS A 341 8.61 -27.97 -0.51
CA LYS A 341 8.40 -28.64 0.79
C LYS A 341 7.71 -27.75 1.85
N GLY A 342 7.69 -26.42 1.72
CA GLY A 342 6.97 -25.47 2.59
C GLY A 342 5.61 -24.99 2.05
N THR A 343 4.81 -24.29 2.88
CA THR A 343 3.53 -23.70 2.46
C THR A 343 3.75 -22.45 1.61
N ILE A 344 3.34 -22.49 0.34
CA ILE A 344 3.36 -21.33 -0.56
C ILE A 344 1.93 -20.93 -0.93
N ASN A 345 1.41 -19.92 -0.23
CA ASN A 345 0.04 -19.45 -0.42
C ASN A 345 -0.15 -18.76 -1.80
N TYR A 346 0.87 -18.07 -2.31
CA TYR A 346 0.74 -17.21 -3.49
C TYR A 346 2.09 -16.97 -4.17
N ILE A 347 2.08 -16.94 -5.51
CA ILE A 347 3.24 -16.60 -6.36
C ILE A 347 2.81 -15.49 -7.29
N GLN A 348 3.46 -14.34 -7.18
CA GLN A 348 3.13 -13.10 -7.90
C GLN A 348 3.87 -12.95 -9.23
N ASP A 349 5.08 -13.51 -9.32
CA ASP A 349 5.93 -13.39 -10.50
C ASP A 349 6.94 -14.54 -10.52
N LEU A 350 7.46 -14.83 -11.70
CA LEU A 350 8.52 -15.79 -11.95
C LEU A 350 9.82 -15.12 -12.41
N ASP A 351 9.96 -13.80 -12.37
CA ASP A 351 11.18 -13.10 -12.83
C ASP A 351 11.54 -13.49 -14.29
N ILE A 352 10.50 -13.63 -15.12
CA ILE A 352 10.61 -13.94 -16.56
C ILE A 352 10.04 -12.74 -17.31
N ASN A 353 10.79 -12.25 -18.30
CA ASN A 353 10.38 -11.05 -19.03
C ASN A 353 8.99 -11.22 -19.67
N GLY A 354 8.11 -10.24 -19.45
CA GLY A 354 6.73 -10.25 -19.91
C GLY A 354 5.77 -11.16 -19.13
N ILE A 355 6.23 -11.95 -18.16
CA ILE A 355 5.38 -12.65 -17.20
C ILE A 355 5.19 -11.77 -15.96
N THR A 356 3.97 -11.71 -15.45
CA THR A 356 3.51 -10.85 -14.36
C THR A 356 2.37 -11.53 -13.60
N GLU A 357 2.01 -11.01 -12.43
CA GLU A 357 0.84 -11.47 -11.65
C GLU A 357 -0.43 -11.59 -12.52
N HIS A 358 -0.63 -10.63 -13.43
CA HIS A 358 -1.84 -10.50 -14.24
C HIS A 358 -1.95 -11.50 -15.40
N ASN A 359 -0.84 -12.10 -15.83
CA ASN A 359 -0.80 -13.04 -16.96
C ASN A 359 -0.15 -14.40 -16.65
N LEU A 360 0.42 -14.60 -15.46
CA LEU A 360 1.09 -15.84 -15.06
C LEU A 360 0.17 -17.07 -15.19
N TYR A 361 -1.05 -16.97 -14.66
CA TYR A 361 -1.97 -18.12 -14.62
C TYR A 361 -2.91 -18.17 -15.83
N ASN A 362 -3.40 -17.03 -16.28
CA ASN A 362 -4.43 -16.89 -17.32
C ASN A 362 -3.88 -16.53 -18.72
N GLY A 363 -2.62 -16.08 -18.82
CA GLY A 363 -2.02 -15.64 -20.07
C GLY A 363 -1.61 -16.79 -20.99
N LYS A 364 -1.27 -16.44 -22.23
CA LYS A 364 -0.66 -17.34 -23.21
C LYS A 364 0.82 -16.97 -23.37
N PRO A 365 1.75 -17.73 -22.75
CA PRO A 365 3.17 -17.46 -22.88
C PRO A 365 3.64 -17.64 -24.33
N THR A 366 4.63 -16.85 -24.76
CA THR A 366 5.40 -17.14 -25.98
C THR A 366 6.20 -18.44 -25.81
N SER A 367 6.72 -19.02 -26.89
CA SER A 367 7.57 -20.22 -26.82
C SER A 367 8.78 -20.02 -25.89
N GLU A 368 9.44 -18.87 -25.99
CA GLU A 368 10.56 -18.49 -25.12
C GLU A 368 10.14 -18.39 -23.65
N GLN A 369 9.00 -17.77 -23.36
CA GLN A 369 8.49 -17.69 -21.99
C GLN A 369 8.12 -19.07 -21.44
N LEU A 370 7.55 -19.94 -22.28
CA LEU A 370 7.21 -21.31 -21.90
C LEU A 370 8.45 -22.13 -21.55
N ASP A 371 9.53 -22.00 -22.33
CA ASP A 371 10.80 -22.67 -22.04
C ASP A 371 11.41 -22.21 -20.72
N ASN A 372 11.42 -20.89 -20.46
CA ASN A 372 11.88 -20.34 -19.19
C ASN A 372 11.02 -20.79 -17.99
N ILE A 373 9.69 -20.84 -18.14
CA ILE A 373 8.78 -21.32 -17.09
C ILE A 373 9.07 -22.80 -16.78
N LYS A 374 9.18 -23.62 -17.83
CA LYS A 374 9.48 -25.05 -17.75
C LYS A 374 10.80 -25.27 -17.00
N GLU A 375 11.88 -24.62 -17.42
CA GLU A 375 13.19 -24.73 -16.76
C GLU A 375 13.14 -24.35 -15.29
N LYS A 376 12.41 -23.27 -14.96
CA LYS A 376 12.26 -22.82 -13.58
C LYS A 376 11.52 -23.82 -12.71
N ILE A 377 10.44 -24.43 -13.21
CA ILE A 377 9.69 -25.46 -12.47
C ILE A 377 10.53 -26.73 -12.33
N THR A 378 11.19 -27.18 -13.40
CA THR A 378 12.08 -28.35 -13.36
C THR A 378 13.16 -28.17 -12.29
N LYS A 379 13.83 -27.02 -12.25
CA LYS A 379 14.82 -26.70 -11.23
C LYS A 379 14.25 -26.75 -9.81
N ILE A 380 13.03 -26.23 -9.62
CA ILE A 380 12.36 -26.31 -8.30
C ILE A 380 12.09 -27.76 -7.92
N CYS A 381 11.66 -28.61 -8.86
CA CYS A 381 11.45 -30.03 -8.63
C CYS A 381 12.77 -30.72 -8.20
N GLU A 382 13.86 -30.47 -8.93
CA GLU A 382 15.19 -31.00 -8.60
C GLU A 382 15.67 -30.56 -7.20
N GLU A 383 15.50 -29.28 -6.86
CA GLU A 383 15.84 -28.72 -5.53
C GLU A 383 15.00 -29.34 -4.39
N ASN A 384 13.89 -30.01 -4.68
CA ASN A 384 12.99 -30.62 -3.70
C ASN A 384 12.89 -32.15 -3.84
N ASP A 385 13.86 -32.78 -4.50
CA ASP A 385 13.97 -34.24 -4.68
C ASP A 385 12.85 -34.88 -5.51
N ILE A 386 12.32 -34.16 -6.51
CA ILE A 386 11.32 -34.66 -7.47
C ILE A 386 12.02 -34.83 -8.82
N PHE A 387 12.33 -36.07 -9.19
CA PHE A 387 13.20 -36.35 -10.34
C PHE A 387 12.48 -36.97 -11.53
N ASN A 388 11.29 -37.51 -11.33
CA ASN A 388 10.55 -38.18 -12.39
C ASN A 388 9.07 -37.78 -12.44
N ILE A 389 8.37 -38.22 -13.49
CA ILE A 389 6.97 -37.90 -13.75
C ILE A 389 6.05 -38.43 -12.65
N ASN A 390 6.33 -39.64 -12.12
CA ASN A 390 5.50 -40.25 -11.09
C ASN A 390 5.61 -39.49 -9.77
N ASP A 391 6.82 -39.07 -9.39
CA ASP A 391 7.03 -38.23 -8.19
C ASP A 391 6.20 -36.94 -8.29
N LEU A 392 6.29 -36.26 -9.44
CA LEU A 392 5.55 -35.00 -9.65
C LEU A 392 4.03 -35.24 -9.67
N TYR A 393 3.58 -36.35 -10.27
CA TYR A 393 2.17 -36.73 -10.27
C TYR A 393 1.64 -36.99 -8.86
N GLU A 394 2.38 -37.71 -8.02
CA GLU A 394 2.02 -37.93 -6.61
C GLU A 394 1.91 -36.60 -5.86
N GLU A 395 2.86 -35.68 -6.08
CA GLU A 395 2.81 -34.35 -5.48
C GLU A 395 1.63 -33.50 -5.95
N LEU A 396 1.19 -33.66 -7.20
CA LEU A 396 0.04 -32.93 -7.76
C LEU A 396 -1.33 -33.48 -7.31
N THR A 397 -1.39 -34.74 -6.88
CA THR A 397 -2.64 -35.46 -6.57
C THR A 397 -2.85 -35.73 -5.08
N ASN A 398 -1.84 -35.53 -4.24
CA ASN A 398 -1.93 -35.82 -2.81
C ASN A 398 -2.84 -34.86 -2.02
N LYS A 399 -3.04 -35.15 -0.73
CA LYS A 399 -3.83 -34.31 0.20
C LYS A 399 -3.26 -32.90 0.37
N ARG A 400 -1.94 -32.73 0.23
CA ARG A 400 -1.27 -31.43 0.32
C ARG A 400 -1.64 -30.56 -0.88
N ALA A 401 -1.65 -31.10 -2.10
CA ALA A 401 -2.12 -30.38 -3.28
C ALA A 401 -3.58 -29.91 -3.13
N ARG A 402 -4.46 -30.75 -2.56
CA ARG A 402 -5.84 -30.35 -2.24
C ARG A 402 -5.87 -29.15 -1.28
N LYS A 403 -5.03 -29.17 -0.25
CA LYS A 403 -4.89 -28.06 0.71
C LYS A 403 -4.37 -26.79 0.02
N LEU A 404 -3.34 -26.89 -0.82
CA LEU A 404 -2.79 -25.76 -1.59
C LEU A 404 -3.81 -25.16 -2.56
N LEU A 405 -4.67 -25.99 -3.17
CA LEU A 405 -5.77 -25.52 -4.01
C LEU A 405 -6.80 -24.74 -3.18
N SER A 406 -7.19 -25.26 -2.01
CA SER A 406 -8.08 -24.57 -1.08
C SER A 406 -7.51 -23.23 -0.59
N GLU A 407 -6.22 -23.20 -0.26
CA GLU A 407 -5.49 -21.98 0.10
C GLU A 407 -5.44 -20.98 -1.06
N SER A 408 -5.30 -21.46 -2.29
CA SER A 408 -5.36 -20.63 -3.50
C SER A 408 -6.74 -19.99 -3.70
N VAL A 409 -7.83 -20.76 -3.51
CA VAL A 409 -9.20 -20.23 -3.56
C VAL A 409 -9.39 -19.16 -2.47
N ARG A 410 -8.97 -19.45 -1.24
CA ARG A 410 -9.04 -18.50 -0.12
C ARG A 410 -8.24 -17.24 -0.41
N SER A 411 -7.05 -17.35 -0.99
CA SER A 411 -6.21 -16.21 -1.37
C SER A 411 -6.87 -15.38 -2.47
N GLU A 412 -7.43 -16.01 -3.51
CA GLU A 412 -8.08 -15.30 -4.61
C GLU A 412 -9.29 -14.48 -4.11
N ILE A 413 -10.12 -15.04 -3.23
CA ILE A 413 -11.30 -14.33 -2.67
C ILE A 413 -10.87 -13.21 -1.72
N ASN A 414 -9.81 -13.43 -0.94
CA ASN A 414 -9.36 -12.46 0.05
C ASN A 414 -8.54 -11.33 -0.56
N ASN A 415 -7.66 -11.65 -1.51
CA ASN A 415 -6.58 -10.78 -1.99
C ASN A 415 -6.63 -10.53 -3.49
N GLY A 416 -7.52 -11.21 -4.23
CA GLY A 416 -7.67 -11.03 -5.67
C GLY A 416 -8.04 -9.59 -5.98
N SER A 417 -7.09 -8.86 -6.57
CA SER A 417 -7.19 -7.43 -6.88
C SER A 417 -8.40 -7.08 -7.77
N ASN A 418 -8.91 -8.05 -8.53
CA ASN A 418 -10.07 -7.94 -9.42
C ASN A 418 -11.41 -8.37 -8.79
N ILE A 419 -11.39 -9.00 -7.61
CA ILE A 419 -12.58 -9.46 -6.91
C ILE A 419 -12.99 -8.39 -5.90
N LYS A 420 -14.10 -7.69 -6.19
CA LYS A 420 -14.61 -6.58 -5.37
C LYS A 420 -16.06 -6.84 -4.93
N PRO A 421 -16.31 -7.81 -4.03
CA PRO A 421 -17.68 -8.20 -3.67
C PRO A 421 -18.48 -7.02 -3.11
N THR A 422 -17.85 -6.22 -2.24
CA THR A 422 -18.43 -4.98 -1.70
C THR A 422 -18.90 -4.03 -2.81
N PHE A 423 -18.08 -3.84 -3.85
CA PHE A 423 -18.41 -2.93 -4.94
C PHE A 423 -19.59 -3.46 -5.78
N TYR A 424 -19.57 -4.74 -6.14
CA TYR A 424 -20.67 -5.34 -6.92
C TYR A 424 -21.98 -5.35 -6.15
N PHE A 425 -21.92 -5.61 -4.84
CA PHE A 425 -23.11 -5.55 -3.98
C PHE A 425 -23.70 -4.14 -3.93
N VAL A 426 -22.86 -3.10 -3.75
CA VAL A 426 -23.34 -1.71 -3.74
C VAL A 426 -23.93 -1.33 -5.10
N GLU A 427 -23.29 -1.72 -6.21
CA GLU A 427 -23.80 -1.51 -7.57
C GLU A 427 -25.19 -2.12 -7.77
N ASP A 428 -25.37 -3.40 -7.42
CA ASP A 428 -26.66 -4.08 -7.57
C ASP A 428 -27.72 -3.51 -6.62
N SER A 429 -27.31 -3.16 -5.40
CA SER A 429 -28.24 -2.62 -4.41
C SER A 429 -28.69 -1.20 -4.73
N LEU A 430 -27.94 -0.41 -5.49
CA LEU A 430 -28.40 0.92 -5.92
C LEU A 430 -29.21 0.88 -7.23
N GLY A 431 -29.27 -0.29 -7.88
CA GLY A 431 -29.63 -0.46 -9.29
C GLY A 431 -31.00 0.04 -9.72
N ASP A 432 -31.97 0.20 -8.82
CA ASP A 432 -33.34 0.61 -9.16
C ASP A 432 -33.40 2.06 -9.65
N SER A 433 -32.75 2.98 -8.93
CA SER A 433 -32.81 4.43 -9.21
C SER A 433 -31.47 5.00 -9.71
N TYR A 434 -30.38 4.29 -9.46
CA TYR A 434 -29.03 4.78 -9.75
C TYR A 434 -28.24 3.76 -10.58
N GLU A 435 -27.22 4.26 -11.28
CA GLU A 435 -26.21 3.43 -11.92
C GLU A 435 -24.81 3.88 -11.52
N ILE A 436 -23.91 2.90 -11.39
CA ILE A 436 -22.49 3.15 -11.08
C ILE A 436 -21.68 2.89 -12.34
N VAL A 437 -21.10 3.95 -12.91
CA VAL A 437 -20.43 3.91 -14.22
C VAL A 437 -18.97 4.35 -14.13
N SER A 438 -18.19 4.00 -15.15
CA SER A 438 -16.82 4.54 -15.26
C SER A 438 -16.82 6.03 -15.59
N PHE A 439 -15.74 6.73 -15.25
CA PHE A 439 -15.56 8.13 -15.64
C PHE A 439 -15.66 8.35 -17.16
N ASN A 440 -15.26 7.38 -17.98
CA ASN A 440 -15.37 7.47 -19.45
C ASN A 440 -16.81 7.55 -19.95
N GLU A 441 -17.75 7.02 -19.16
CA GLU A 441 -19.18 7.05 -19.50
C GLU A 441 -19.83 8.35 -19.03
N THR A 442 -19.04 9.29 -18.49
CA THR A 442 -19.48 10.57 -17.95
C THR A 442 -18.69 11.71 -18.58
N ASN A 443 -19.18 12.95 -18.46
CA ASN A 443 -18.43 14.15 -18.87
C ASN A 443 -17.43 14.63 -17.81
N LEU A 444 -17.13 13.80 -16.80
CA LEU A 444 -16.20 14.14 -15.72
C LEU A 444 -14.77 13.73 -16.10
N GLU A 445 -13.81 14.60 -15.78
CA GLU A 445 -12.39 14.26 -15.89
C GLU A 445 -12.07 13.07 -14.96
N ARG A 446 -11.12 12.21 -15.36
CA ARG A 446 -10.66 11.14 -14.48
C ARG A 446 -9.94 11.71 -13.26
N PRO A 447 -10.10 11.11 -12.07
CA PRO A 447 -9.44 11.60 -10.87
C PRO A 447 -7.95 11.29 -10.92
N ILE A 448 -7.14 12.33 -11.08
CA ILE A 448 -5.69 12.28 -10.90
C ILE A 448 -5.33 12.99 -9.59
N ALA A 449 -4.31 12.50 -8.88
CA ALA A 449 -3.91 13.12 -7.62
C ALA A 449 -3.33 14.52 -7.86
N TYR A 450 -3.68 15.53 -7.05
CA TYR A 450 -3.16 16.91 -7.24
C TYR A 450 -1.62 17.01 -7.27
N HIS A 451 -0.89 16.02 -6.74
CA HIS A 451 0.58 16.03 -6.81
C HIS A 451 1.10 15.84 -8.24
N SER A 452 0.22 15.52 -9.21
CA SER A 452 0.52 15.65 -10.63
C SER A 452 0.90 17.08 -11.02
N ASN A 453 0.47 18.09 -10.25
CA ASN A 453 0.87 19.49 -10.46
C ASN A 453 2.23 19.83 -9.85
N PHE A 454 2.84 18.94 -9.06
CA PHE A 454 4.14 19.17 -8.40
C PHE A 454 5.32 18.57 -9.17
N THR A 455 5.05 17.73 -10.16
CA THR A 455 6.04 16.87 -10.81
C THR A 455 5.94 16.94 -12.33
N THR A 456 7.06 16.70 -12.99
CA THR A 456 7.11 16.40 -14.43
C THR A 456 6.93 14.90 -14.71
N GLY A 457 7.01 14.06 -13.67
CA GLY A 457 6.82 12.62 -13.76
C GLY A 457 5.36 12.23 -14.03
N LYS A 458 5.16 11.07 -14.65
CA LYS A 458 3.81 10.56 -14.94
C LYS A 458 3.10 10.15 -13.65
N VAL A 459 1.97 10.80 -13.35
CA VAL A 459 1.01 10.37 -12.33
C VAL A 459 -0.17 9.70 -13.02
N SER A 460 -0.42 8.44 -12.69
CA SER A 460 -1.56 7.70 -13.25
C SER A 460 -2.86 8.10 -12.54
N PRO A 461 -3.97 8.29 -13.29
CA PRO A 461 -5.29 8.48 -12.68
C PRO A 461 -5.68 7.29 -11.79
N TYR A 462 -6.46 7.56 -10.74
CA TYR A 462 -7.04 6.54 -9.89
C TYR A 462 -8.05 5.69 -10.67
N GLN A 463 -7.80 4.39 -10.76
CA GLN A 463 -8.64 3.46 -11.55
C GLN A 463 -9.75 2.78 -10.75
N ASN A 464 -9.74 2.93 -9.42
CA ASN A 464 -10.64 2.23 -8.50
C ASN A 464 -11.82 3.09 -8.00
N MET A 465 -12.06 4.24 -8.64
CA MET A 465 -13.22 5.09 -8.37
C MET A 465 -14.19 5.07 -9.55
N LYS A 466 -15.47 5.27 -9.24
CA LYS A 466 -16.58 5.25 -10.19
C LYS A 466 -17.56 6.38 -9.89
N VAL A 467 -18.45 6.67 -10.83
CA VAL A 467 -19.43 7.75 -10.69
C VAL A 467 -20.81 7.13 -10.47
N ILE A 468 -21.51 7.61 -9.44
CA ILE A 468 -22.93 7.33 -9.24
C ILE A 468 -23.72 8.41 -9.99
N ARG A 469 -24.67 8.01 -10.81
CA ARG A 469 -25.58 8.93 -11.50
C ARG A 469 -27.01 8.41 -11.49
N LEU A 470 -27.96 9.33 -11.68
CA LEU A 470 -29.37 8.97 -11.86
C LEU A 470 -29.54 8.11 -13.10
N ARG A 471 -30.31 7.02 -12.99
CA ARG A 471 -30.53 6.10 -14.11
C ARG A 471 -31.28 6.78 -15.26
N GLU A 472 -32.29 7.59 -14.93
CA GLU A 472 -33.17 8.24 -15.91
C GLU A 472 -32.49 9.42 -16.63
N THR A 473 -31.97 10.38 -15.86
CA THR A 473 -31.43 11.64 -16.40
C THR A 473 -29.94 11.59 -16.73
N LYS A 474 -29.23 10.55 -16.27
CA LYS A 474 -27.76 10.40 -16.38
C LYS A 474 -26.96 11.50 -15.66
N VAL A 475 -27.61 12.30 -14.80
CA VAL A 475 -26.95 13.35 -14.01
C VAL A 475 -26.04 12.72 -12.95
N PRO A 476 -24.73 13.04 -12.92
CA PRO A 476 -23.83 12.61 -11.86
C PRO A 476 -24.26 13.16 -10.51
N LEU A 477 -24.29 12.31 -9.49
CA LEU A 477 -24.64 12.67 -8.11
C LEU A 477 -23.45 12.58 -7.17
N ALA A 478 -22.55 11.62 -7.38
CA ALA A 478 -21.41 11.40 -6.49
C ALA A 478 -20.30 10.60 -7.16
N ILE A 479 -19.11 10.63 -6.58
CA ILE A 479 -18.02 9.70 -6.91
C ILE A 479 -17.90 8.69 -5.78
N ILE A 480 -17.82 7.40 -6.07
CA ILE A 480 -17.79 6.33 -5.07
C ILE A 480 -16.54 5.47 -5.15
N LYS A 481 -16.08 5.08 -3.97
CA LYS A 481 -15.21 3.93 -3.74
C LYS A 481 -15.83 3.03 -2.67
N ALA A 482 -15.95 1.74 -2.97
CA ALA A 482 -16.49 0.75 -2.04
C ALA A 482 -15.44 -0.32 -1.75
N LYS A 483 -15.14 -0.56 -0.47
CA LYS A 483 -13.99 -1.40 -0.07
C LYS A 483 -14.27 -2.11 1.24
N TYR A 484 -13.87 -3.38 1.29
CA TYR A 484 -13.79 -4.14 2.53
C TYR A 484 -12.50 -3.86 3.27
N PHE A 485 -12.58 -3.71 4.59
CA PHE A 485 -11.44 -3.56 5.49
C PHE A 485 -11.50 -4.61 6.59
N SER A 486 -10.36 -5.27 6.83
CA SER A 486 -10.18 -6.09 8.04
C SER A 486 -9.76 -5.22 9.22
N GLU A 487 -9.95 -5.70 10.45
CA GLU A 487 -9.50 -5.03 11.69
C GLU A 487 -8.05 -4.54 11.60
N ARG A 488 -7.16 -5.47 11.24
CA ARG A 488 -5.72 -5.24 11.17
C ARG A 488 -5.32 -4.24 10.09
N GLU A 489 -6.13 -4.11 9.03
CA GLU A 489 -5.82 -3.24 7.90
C GLU A 489 -6.51 -1.89 7.98
N PHE A 490 -7.63 -1.76 8.69
CA PHE A 490 -8.47 -0.57 8.63
C PHE A 490 -7.68 0.70 8.95
N GLY A 491 -6.88 0.68 10.02
CA GLY A 491 -6.12 1.87 10.42
C GLY A 491 -5.10 2.32 9.38
N ARG A 492 -4.28 1.38 8.91
CA ARG A 492 -3.29 1.62 7.86
C ARG A 492 -3.95 2.11 6.55
N ARG A 493 -5.03 1.44 6.14
CA ARG A 493 -5.75 1.80 4.92
C ARG A 493 -6.50 3.12 5.04
N ALA A 494 -6.99 3.50 6.21
CA ALA A 494 -7.64 4.79 6.41
C ALA A 494 -6.67 5.95 6.14
N LYS A 495 -5.39 5.81 6.51
CA LYS A 495 -4.34 6.79 6.17
C LYS A 495 -4.11 6.87 4.66
N GLU A 496 -3.94 5.73 3.99
CA GLU A 496 -3.81 5.67 2.53
C GLU A 496 -5.00 6.35 1.83
N GLU A 497 -6.22 5.96 2.22
CA GLU A 497 -7.44 6.46 1.61
C GLU A 497 -7.66 7.94 1.93
N ALA A 498 -7.24 8.42 3.09
CA ALA A 498 -7.27 9.85 3.42
C ALA A 498 -6.44 10.68 2.43
N TYR A 499 -5.22 10.23 2.10
CA TYR A 499 -4.43 10.90 1.07
C TYR A 499 -5.08 10.81 -0.32
N VAL A 500 -5.70 9.68 -0.67
CA VAL A 500 -6.48 9.55 -1.92
C VAL A 500 -7.67 10.52 -1.94
N GLY A 501 -8.36 10.70 -0.81
CA GLY A 501 -9.52 11.59 -0.69
C GLY A 501 -9.17 13.03 -1.01
N ILE A 502 -8.17 13.57 -0.30
CA ILE A 502 -7.80 14.98 -0.45
C ILE A 502 -7.24 15.27 -1.84
N THR A 503 -6.46 14.34 -2.40
CA THR A 503 -5.85 14.49 -3.73
C THR A 503 -6.81 14.22 -4.89
N THR A 504 -7.92 13.54 -4.63
CA THR A 504 -9.00 13.33 -5.61
C THR A 504 -9.96 14.52 -5.61
N LYS A 505 -10.38 14.97 -4.43
CA LYS A 505 -11.42 16.01 -4.30
C LYS A 505 -10.89 17.38 -4.72
N TYR A 506 -9.59 17.63 -4.59
CA TYR A 506 -8.98 18.92 -4.88
C TYR A 506 -7.94 18.84 -5.99
N ILE A 507 -7.76 19.96 -6.69
CA ILE A 507 -6.64 20.21 -7.61
C ILE A 507 -5.83 21.40 -7.13
N TYR A 508 -4.53 21.41 -7.44
CA TYR A 508 -3.68 22.56 -7.20
C TYR A 508 -3.59 23.40 -8.47
N ASN A 509 -4.19 24.59 -8.44
CA ASN A 509 -4.24 25.50 -9.58
C ASN A 509 -3.92 26.94 -9.15
N ASN A 510 -3.03 27.61 -9.88
CA ASN A 510 -2.63 29.00 -9.65
C ASN A 510 -2.28 29.31 -8.18
N GLY A 511 -1.52 28.42 -7.53
CA GLY A 511 -1.09 28.62 -6.15
C GLY A 511 -2.13 28.30 -5.07
N SER A 512 -3.28 27.73 -5.43
CA SER A 512 -4.40 27.46 -4.52
C SER A 512 -5.04 26.08 -4.74
N PHE A 513 -5.70 25.56 -3.70
CA PHE A 513 -6.46 24.31 -3.77
C PHE A 513 -7.95 24.58 -4.00
N VAL A 514 -8.46 24.10 -5.13
CA VAL A 514 -9.87 24.22 -5.53
C VAL A 514 -10.50 22.84 -5.70
N GLU A 515 -11.80 22.72 -5.44
CA GLU A 515 -12.52 21.46 -5.65
C GLU A 515 -12.53 21.09 -7.13
N ARG A 516 -12.15 19.84 -7.43
CA ARG A 516 -12.13 19.26 -8.77
C ARG A 516 -13.54 19.07 -9.31
N TYR A 517 -14.42 18.52 -8.47
CA TYR A 517 -15.79 18.15 -8.82
C TYR A 517 -16.75 18.96 -7.97
N LYS A 518 -17.00 20.21 -8.36
CA LYS A 518 -17.87 21.12 -7.61
C LYS A 518 -19.24 20.49 -7.38
N GLY A 519 -19.68 20.46 -6.12
CA GLY A 519 -20.99 19.94 -5.73
C GLY A 519 -21.12 18.42 -5.72
N LEU A 520 -20.09 17.66 -6.13
CA LEU A 520 -20.14 16.20 -6.12
C LEU A 520 -19.40 15.65 -4.89
N PRO A 521 -20.09 15.02 -3.92
CA PRO A 521 -19.44 14.37 -2.80
C PRO A 521 -18.60 13.16 -3.25
N LEU A 522 -17.53 12.92 -2.49
CA LEU A 522 -16.64 11.78 -2.66
C LEU A 522 -16.97 10.74 -1.60
N ILE A 523 -17.66 9.68 -2.00
CA ILE A 523 -18.22 8.65 -1.14
C ILE A 523 -17.22 7.52 -0.88
N MET A 524 -16.99 7.21 0.40
CA MET A 524 -16.32 5.98 0.84
C MET A 524 -17.36 5.04 1.46
N PHE A 525 -17.67 3.95 0.78
CA PHE A 525 -18.46 2.87 1.36
C PHE A 525 -17.53 1.87 2.05
N VAL A 526 -17.61 1.83 3.38
CA VAL A 526 -16.78 1.01 4.26
C VAL A 526 -17.52 -0.27 4.60
N ASP A 527 -17.03 -1.38 4.05
CA ASP A 527 -17.46 -2.73 4.44
C ASP A 527 -16.46 -3.32 5.42
N MET A 528 -16.97 -3.99 6.44
CA MET A 528 -16.20 -4.63 7.51
C MET A 528 -17.09 -5.63 8.23
N ASP A 529 -16.52 -6.41 9.14
CA ASP A 529 -17.30 -7.32 9.97
C ASP A 529 -18.34 -6.56 10.81
N GLU A 530 -19.52 -7.13 11.00
CA GLU A 530 -20.64 -6.52 11.75
C GLU A 530 -20.28 -6.26 13.21
N LYS A 531 -19.34 -7.03 13.76
CA LYS A 531 -18.89 -6.90 15.16
C LYS A 531 -17.70 -5.94 15.31
N LEU A 532 -17.15 -5.45 14.20
CA LEU A 532 -15.99 -4.58 14.24
C LEU A 532 -16.40 -3.12 14.41
N ILE A 533 -15.90 -2.48 15.46
CA ILE A 533 -16.06 -1.04 15.65
C ILE A 533 -14.74 -0.35 15.30
N PRO A 534 -14.66 0.41 14.20
CA PRO A 534 -13.48 1.18 13.87
C PRO A 534 -13.22 2.28 14.90
N GLN A 535 -11.94 2.58 15.15
CA GLN A 535 -11.56 3.69 16.02
C GLN A 535 -11.97 5.02 15.39
N GLU A 536 -12.59 5.90 16.19
CA GLU A 536 -13.25 7.12 15.69
C GLU A 536 -12.32 8.05 14.91
N TYR A 537 -11.06 8.16 15.33
CA TYR A 537 -10.10 9.06 14.68
C TYR A 537 -9.79 8.66 13.23
N PHE A 538 -9.88 7.38 12.86
CA PHE A 538 -9.73 6.96 11.46
C PHE A 538 -10.88 7.46 10.59
N ILE A 539 -12.09 7.45 11.12
CA ILE A 539 -13.27 7.97 10.41
C ILE A 539 -13.17 9.49 10.29
N ARG A 540 -12.84 10.17 11.40
CA ARG A 540 -12.60 11.62 11.39
C ARG A 540 -11.54 12.00 10.37
N ARG A 541 -10.44 11.25 10.27
CA ARG A 541 -9.42 11.45 9.23
C ARG A 541 -9.97 11.36 7.81
N LEU A 542 -10.75 10.31 7.51
CA LEU A 542 -11.35 10.14 6.18
C LEU A 542 -12.25 11.34 5.84
N ILE A 543 -13.07 11.79 6.79
CA ILE A 543 -13.95 12.95 6.61
C ILE A 543 -13.15 14.25 6.45
N ASN A 544 -12.13 14.47 7.27
CA ASN A 544 -11.23 15.64 7.21
C ASN A 544 -10.39 15.72 5.93
N THR A 545 -10.36 14.63 5.17
CA THR A 545 -9.68 14.57 3.88
C THR A 545 -10.65 14.48 2.71
N GLY A 546 -11.93 14.76 2.96
CA GLY A 546 -12.92 15.00 1.91
C GLY A 546 -13.83 13.83 1.58
N TRP A 547 -13.73 12.70 2.29
CA TRP A 547 -14.65 11.58 2.13
C TRP A 547 -15.97 11.80 2.86
N THR A 548 -17.08 11.42 2.23
CA THR A 548 -18.37 11.19 2.87
C THR A 548 -18.49 9.67 3.12
N VAL A 549 -18.43 9.27 4.39
CA VAL A 549 -18.29 7.86 4.78
C VAL A 549 -19.65 7.22 5.07
N PHE A 550 -19.86 5.99 4.57
CA PHE A 550 -21.05 5.18 4.83
C PHE A 550 -20.69 3.75 5.21
N PHE A 551 -21.47 3.16 6.10
CA PHE A 551 -21.34 1.77 6.57
C PHE A 551 -22.51 0.87 6.17
N SER A 552 -23.60 1.45 5.67
CA SER A 552 -24.80 0.71 5.22
C SER A 552 -25.35 1.24 3.90
N ILE A 553 -26.03 0.37 3.16
CA ILE A 553 -26.60 0.73 1.86
C ILE A 553 -27.82 1.64 2.00
N GLU A 554 -28.59 1.49 3.09
CA GLU A 554 -29.78 2.28 3.38
C GLU A 554 -29.41 3.74 3.60
N THR A 555 -28.34 4.00 4.37
CA THR A 555 -27.86 5.35 4.64
C THR A 555 -27.26 6.01 3.40
N LEU A 556 -26.57 5.23 2.56
CA LEU A 556 -26.09 5.70 1.26
C LEU A 556 -27.25 6.04 0.32
N ARG A 557 -28.27 5.18 0.22
CA ARG A 557 -29.46 5.43 -0.63
C ARG A 557 -30.21 6.68 -0.20
N GLN A 558 -30.40 6.88 1.11
CA GLN A 558 -31.08 8.07 1.62
C GLN A 558 -30.30 9.33 1.27
N PHE A 559 -28.98 9.34 1.50
CA PHE A 559 -28.13 10.47 1.14
C PHE A 559 -28.17 10.81 -0.36
N LEU A 560 -28.14 9.79 -1.23
CA LEU A 560 -28.26 10.01 -2.68
C LEU A 560 -29.61 10.58 -3.08
N LYS A 561 -30.68 10.17 -2.39
CA LYS A 561 -32.03 10.71 -2.61
C LYS A 561 -32.08 12.18 -2.22
N ASP A 562 -31.56 12.53 -1.05
CA ASP A 562 -31.54 13.92 -0.55
C ASP A 562 -30.76 14.84 -1.51
N ILE A 563 -29.65 14.36 -2.08
CA ILE A 563 -28.88 15.11 -3.10
C ILE A 563 -29.66 15.25 -4.41
N ALA A 564 -30.36 14.21 -4.84
CA ALA A 564 -31.14 14.22 -6.08
C ALA A 564 -32.38 15.11 -6.01
N GLU A 565 -32.89 15.41 -4.81
CA GLU A 565 -34.01 16.35 -4.61
C GLU A 565 -33.57 17.83 -4.62
N VAL A 566 -32.29 18.09 -4.35
CA VAL A 566 -31.71 19.44 -4.30
C VAL A 566 -31.16 19.90 -5.67
N ASN A 567 -30.76 18.96 -6.53
CA ASN A 567 -30.24 19.21 -7.89
C ASN A 567 -31.31 19.00 -8.95
#